data_AF-A0A382EP25-F1
#
_entry.id   AF-A0A382EP25-F1
#
_cell.length_a   1.000
_cell.length_b   1.000
_cell.length_c   1.000
_cell.angle_alpha   90.00
_cell.angle_beta   90.00
_cell.angle_gamma   90.00
#
_symmetry.space_group_name_H-M   'P 1'
#
loop_
_entity.id
_entity.type
_entity.pdbx_description
1 polymer ?
#
loop_
_entity_poly.entity_id
_entity_poly.type
_entity_poly.pdbx_seq_one_letter_code
_entity_poly.pdbx_strand_id
1 'polypeptide(L)'
;MSRKIQRREQILNAALHVIVRNGYHQSRMDDIVSKSGLSKGAIYWYYKSKKDVYLDLVNHWVIRYSDSLLEFPHEDISAGEQLKNMFHTFLNQFKKDPIV
;
A
#
# COMPACT_ATOMS: atom_id res chain seq x y z
N MET A 1 -9.12 12.19 11.17
CA MET A 1 -7.94 12.07 10.28
C MET A 1 -7.43 13.46 9.91
N SER A 2 -6.12 13.74 9.97
CA SER A 2 -5.58 15.05 9.54
C SER A 2 -5.62 15.18 8.02
N ARG A 3 -5.72 16.42 7.50
CA ARG A 3 -5.68 16.71 6.05
C ARG A 3 -4.41 16.16 5.39
N LYS A 4 -3.29 16.14 6.13
CA LYS A 4 -2.01 15.60 5.66
C LYS A 4 -2.09 14.09 5.40
N ILE A 5 -2.74 13.33 6.27
CA ILE A 5 -2.93 11.88 6.12
C ILE A 5 -3.78 11.57 4.89
N GLN A 6 -4.92 12.25 4.73
CA GLN A 6 -5.82 12.05 3.58
C GLN A 6 -5.12 12.34 2.24
N ARG A 7 -4.31 13.40 2.18
CA ARG A 7 -3.54 13.72 0.98
C ARG A 7 -2.46 12.70 0.70
N ARG A 8 -1.76 12.21 1.72
CA ARG A 8 -0.80 11.10 1.56
C ARG A 8 -1.49 9.87 0.98
N GLU A 9 -2.61 9.44 1.55
CA GLU A 9 -3.36 8.28 1.04
C GLU A 9 -3.83 8.48 -0.40
N GLN A 10 -4.31 9.67 -0.76
CA GLN A 10 -4.69 10.01 -2.13
C GLN A 10 -3.52 9.85 -3.11
N ILE A 11 -2.31 10.27 -2.72
CA ILE A 11 -1.11 10.12 -3.56
C ILE A 11 -0.75 8.64 -3.70
N LEU A 12 -0.78 7.87 -2.62
CA LEU A 12 -0.44 6.44 -2.64
C LEU A 12 -1.44 5.64 -3.48
N ASN A 13 -2.74 5.93 -3.39
CA ASN A 13 -3.75 5.30 -4.23
C ASN A 13 -3.53 5.60 -5.73
N ALA A 14 -3.17 6.84 -6.07
CA ALA A 14 -2.82 7.21 -7.44
C ALA A 14 -1.55 6.50 -7.93
N ALA A 15 -0.53 6.46 -7.09
CA ALA A 15 0.74 5.80 -7.39
C ALA A 15 0.54 4.30 -7.64
N LEU A 16 -0.24 3.64 -6.80
CA LEU A 16 -0.59 2.24 -6.96
C LEU A 16 -1.23 1.97 -8.32
N HIS A 17 -2.27 2.72 -8.67
CA HIS A 17 -2.94 2.55 -9.95
C HIS A 17 -1.99 2.73 -11.14
N VAL A 18 -1.08 3.70 -11.07
CA VAL A 18 -0.08 3.96 -12.12
C VAL A 18 0.92 2.80 -12.21
N ILE A 19 1.47 2.37 -11.08
CA ILE A 19 2.49 1.31 -11.01
C ILE A 19 1.93 -0.04 -11.45
N VAL A 20 0.70 -0.37 -11.07
CA VAL A 20 0.05 -1.63 -11.45
C VAL A 20 -0.23 -1.68 -12.94
N ARG A 21 -0.68 -0.56 -13.52
CA ARG A 21 -0.98 -0.48 -14.94
C ARG A 21 0.27 -0.49 -15.81
N ASN A 22 1.33 0.23 -15.40
CA ASN A 22 2.47 0.52 -16.27
C ASN A 22 3.76 -0.22 -15.83
N GLY A 23 3.80 -0.77 -14.63
CA GLY A 23 5.03 -1.23 -13.98
C GLY A 23 5.86 -0.08 -13.41
N TYR A 24 6.74 -0.39 -12.45
CA TYR A 24 7.57 0.62 -11.78
C TYR A 24 8.45 1.41 -12.75
N HIS A 25 9.11 0.75 -13.71
CA HIS A 25 10.08 1.41 -14.60
C HIS A 25 9.41 2.41 -15.55
N GLN A 26 8.27 2.05 -16.15
CA GLN A 26 7.57 2.92 -17.11
C GLN A 26 6.74 4.02 -16.45
N SER A 27 6.46 3.89 -15.16
CA SER A 27 5.77 4.94 -14.40
C SER A 27 6.64 6.18 -14.19
N ARG A 28 6.04 7.37 -14.21
CA ARG A 28 6.69 8.67 -13.95
C ARG A 28 5.94 9.41 -12.85
N MET A 29 6.63 10.38 -12.23
CA MET A 29 5.98 11.27 -11.24
C MET A 29 4.78 12.01 -11.84
N ASP A 30 4.86 12.42 -13.10
CA ASP A 30 3.79 13.14 -13.78
C ASP A 30 2.53 12.27 -14.00
N ASP A 31 2.69 10.96 -14.17
CA ASP A 31 1.56 10.03 -14.24
C ASP A 31 0.80 10.00 -12.90
N ILE A 32 1.54 10.00 -11.79
CA ILE A 32 0.98 10.04 -10.43
C ILE A 32 0.28 11.38 -10.20
N VAL A 33 0.87 12.49 -10.65
CA VAL A 33 0.24 13.82 -10.61
C VAL A 33 -1.08 13.80 -11.35
N SER A 34 -1.07 13.34 -12.61
CA SER A 34 -2.28 13.26 -13.44
C SER A 34 -3.34 12.36 -12.83
N LYS A 35 -2.97 11.22 -12.23
CA LYS A 35 -3.91 10.28 -11.61
C LYS A 35 -4.47 10.79 -10.27
N SER A 36 -3.69 11.55 -9.52
CA SER A 36 -4.05 11.99 -8.16
C SER A 36 -5.07 13.12 -8.13
N GLY A 37 -5.15 13.95 -9.18
CA GLY A 37 -5.92 15.21 -9.16
C GLY A 37 -5.32 16.28 -8.24
N LEU A 38 -4.07 16.10 -7.77
CA LEU A 38 -3.31 17.09 -7.01
C LEU A 38 -2.36 17.85 -7.92
N SER A 39 -1.96 19.05 -7.50
CA SER A 39 -0.92 19.80 -8.23
C SER A 39 0.44 19.12 -8.10
N LYS A 40 1.31 19.36 -9.09
CA LYS A 40 2.71 18.88 -9.06
C LYS A 40 3.42 19.36 -7.79
N GLY A 41 3.30 20.65 -7.45
CA GLY A 41 3.88 21.20 -6.22
C GLY A 41 3.39 20.51 -4.94
N ALA A 42 2.11 20.14 -4.89
CA ALA A 42 1.57 19.41 -3.74
C ALA A 42 2.21 18.03 -3.59
N ILE A 43 2.38 17.26 -4.67
CA ILE A 43 3.01 15.93 -4.60
C ILE A 43 4.49 16.05 -4.26
N TYR A 44 5.21 16.98 -4.88
CA TYR A 44 6.64 17.18 -4.63
C TYR A 44 6.96 17.74 -3.22
N TRP A 45 5.93 18.25 -2.52
CA TRP A 45 6.03 18.55 -1.09
C TRP A 45 6.09 17.27 -0.24
N TYR A 46 5.35 16.22 -0.60
CA TYR A 46 5.39 14.92 0.10
C TYR A 46 6.57 14.05 -0.34
N TYR A 47 6.87 13.99 -1.64
CA TYR A 47 7.82 13.04 -2.20
C TYR A 47 8.79 13.71 -3.18
N LYS A 48 10.09 13.47 -3.03
CA LYS A 48 11.10 14.06 -3.92
C LYS A 48 11.33 13.25 -5.19
N SER A 49 11.00 11.96 -5.15
CA SER A 49 11.21 11.04 -6.26
C SER A 49 10.12 9.97 -6.37
N LYS A 50 10.03 9.32 -7.54
CA LYS A 50 9.21 8.11 -7.74
C LYS A 50 9.61 6.99 -6.79
N LYS A 51 10.90 6.89 -6.46
CA LYS A 51 11.42 5.89 -5.52
C LYS A 51 10.86 6.12 -4.11
N ASP A 52 10.78 7.37 -3.66
CA ASP A 52 10.22 7.71 -2.34
C ASP A 52 8.73 7.33 -2.27
N VAL A 53 7.97 7.64 -3.32
CA VAL A 53 6.56 7.24 -3.41
C VAL A 53 6.42 5.72 -3.38
N TYR A 54 7.27 5.01 -4.13
CA TYR A 54 7.22 3.55 -4.21
C TYR A 54 7.55 2.89 -2.88
N LEU A 55 8.62 3.33 -2.20
CA LEU A 55 8.98 2.80 -0.88
C LEU A 55 7.87 3.06 0.15
N ASP A 56 7.27 4.25 0.12
CA ASP A 56 6.18 4.59 1.03
C ASP A 56 4.90 3.80 0.70
N LEU A 57 4.64 3.54 -0.59
CA LEU A 57 3.54 2.69 -1.03
C LEU A 57 3.72 1.25 -0.53
N VAL A 58 4.90 0.67 -0.69
CA VAL A 58 5.22 -0.68 -0.20
C VAL A 58 5.06 -0.74 1.32
N ASN A 59 5.61 0.21 2.06
CA ASN A 59 5.48 0.26 3.52
C ASN A 59 4.01 0.41 3.96
N HIS A 60 3.26 1.29 3.29
CA HIS A 60 1.85 1.51 3.58
C HIS A 60 1.02 0.23 3.36
N TRP A 61 1.33 -0.53 2.31
CA TRP A 61 0.70 -1.82 2.05
C TRP A 61 1.08 -2.90 3.06
N VAL A 62 2.37 -3.02 3.38
CA VAL A 62 2.86 -3.98 4.39
C VAL A 62 2.16 -3.73 5.73
N ILE A 63 2.08 -2.47 6.17
CA ILE A 63 1.45 -2.10 7.44
C ILE A 63 -0.07 -2.35 7.40
N ARG A 64 -0.75 -1.90 6.33
CA ARG A 64 -2.20 -2.11 6.18
C ARG A 64 -2.58 -3.58 6.21
N TYR A 65 -1.74 -4.46 5.65
CA TYR A 65 -1.99 -5.89 5.69
C TYR A 65 -1.52 -6.55 6.98
N SER A 66 -0.51 -6.00 7.67
CA SER A 66 -0.08 -6.52 8.97
C SER A 66 -1.11 -6.31 10.07
N ASP A 67 -2.00 -5.31 9.98
CA ASP A 67 -3.06 -5.12 10.98
C ASP A 67 -4.02 -6.33 11.03
N SER A 68 -4.29 -6.97 9.88
CA SER A 68 -5.06 -8.23 9.83
C SER A 68 -4.33 -9.42 10.45
N LEU A 69 -3.00 -9.33 10.58
CA LEU A 69 -2.18 -10.31 11.30
C LEU A 69 -2.12 -10.02 12.80
N LEU A 70 -2.58 -8.86 13.28
CA LEU A 70 -2.64 -8.54 14.71
C LEU A 70 -3.97 -8.99 15.35
N GLU A 71 -4.97 -9.35 14.53
CA GLU A 71 -6.26 -9.90 14.99
C GLU A 71 -6.21 -11.42 15.27
N PHE A 72 -5.01 -12.03 15.44
CA PHE A 72 -4.96 -13.41 15.91
C PHE A 72 -5.52 -13.49 17.34
N PRO A 73 -6.57 -14.29 17.58
CA PRO A 73 -7.02 -14.53 18.93
C PRO A 73 -5.95 -15.30 19.70
N HIS A 74 -5.69 -14.83 20.93
CA HIS A 74 -5.00 -15.60 21.97
C HIS A 74 -5.91 -16.71 22.48
N GLU A 75 -6.05 -17.81 21.74
CA GLU A 75 -6.77 -19.01 22.22
C GLU A 75 -6.03 -20.29 21.87
N ASP A 76 -6.37 -21.39 22.58
CA ASP A 76 -5.71 -22.70 22.74
C ASP A 76 -5.34 -23.49 21.46
N ILE A 77 -4.63 -22.87 20.53
CA ILE A 77 -4.12 -23.52 19.31
C ILE A 77 -2.59 -23.53 19.30
N SER A 78 -2.03 -24.64 18.84
CA SER A 78 -0.58 -24.84 18.79
C SER A 78 0.10 -23.76 17.93
N ALA A 79 1.38 -23.47 18.22
CA ALA A 79 2.17 -22.52 17.43
C ALA A 79 2.22 -22.88 15.93
N GLY A 80 2.17 -24.17 15.59
CA GLY A 80 2.09 -24.64 14.20
C GLY A 80 0.76 -24.28 13.52
N GLU A 81 -0.36 -24.39 14.24
CA GLU A 81 -1.69 -24.00 13.77
C GLU A 81 -1.77 -22.47 13.56
N GLN A 82 -1.20 -21.70 14.49
CA GLN A 82 -1.12 -20.24 14.40
C GLN A 82 -0.34 -19.80 13.16
N LEU A 83 0.84 -20.40 12.91
CA LEU A 83 1.61 -20.15 11.69
C LEU A 83 0.83 -20.49 10.43
N LYS A 84 0.12 -21.63 10.42
CA LYS A 84 -0.69 -22.04 9.27
C LYS A 84 -1.87 -21.10 9.00
N ASN A 85 -2.51 -20.59 10.05
CA ASN A 85 -3.58 -19.61 9.96
C ASN A 85 -3.04 -18.25 9.49
N MET A 86 -1.84 -17.85 9.94
CA MET A 86 -1.13 -16.68 9.44
C MET A 86 -0.89 -16.74 7.93
N PHE A 87 -0.38 -17.86 7.43
CA PHE A 87 -0.21 -18.07 5.99
C PHE A 87 -1.55 -18.07 5.24
N HIS A 88 -2.60 -18.67 5.78
CA HIS A 88 -3.93 -18.65 5.16
C HIS A 88 -4.53 -17.24 5.06
N THR A 89 -4.46 -16.46 6.13
CA THR A 89 -4.93 -15.07 6.15
C THR A 89 -4.16 -14.24 5.14
N PHE A 90 -2.82 -14.36 5.12
CA PHE A 90 -1.96 -13.67 4.17
C PHE A 90 -2.32 -14.03 2.72
N LEU A 91 -2.44 -15.32 2.38
CA LEU A 91 -2.76 -15.76 1.01
C LEU A 91 -4.18 -15.37 0.58
N ASN A 92 -5.17 -15.43 1.49
CA ASN A 92 -6.54 -15.02 1.20
C ASN A 92 -6.64 -13.51 0.96
N GLN A 93 -5.82 -12.71 1.63
CA GLN A 93 -5.75 -11.28 1.43
C GLN A 93 -5.29 -10.93 0.00
N PHE A 94 -4.25 -11.61 -0.51
CA PHE A 94 -3.80 -11.47 -1.90
C PHE A 94 -4.88 -11.85 -2.92
N LYS A 95 -5.76 -12.81 -2.60
CA LYS A 95 -6.85 -13.23 -3.50
C LYS A 95 -8.05 -12.27 -3.51
N LYS A 96 -8.31 -11.57 -2.41
CA LYS A 96 -9.49 -10.68 -2.27
C LYS A 96 -9.25 -9.27 -2.81
N ASP A 97 -8.01 -8.80 -2.83
CA ASP A 97 -7.65 -7.50 -3.40
C ASP A 97 -6.66 -7.72 -4.58
N PRO A 98 -7.17 -7.87 -5.81
CA PRO A 98 -6.40 -8.33 -6.98
C PRO A 98 -5.59 -7.19 -7.60
N ILE A 99 -4.82 -6.47 -6.79
CA ILE A 99 -3.76 -5.59 -7.27
C ILE A 99 -2.44 -6.40 -7.43
N VAL A 100 -2.62 -7.69 -7.72
CA VAL A 100 -1.74 -8.59 -8.48
C VAL A 100 -2.60 -9.22 -9.56
#